data_AF-Q8LBU6-F1
#
_entry.id   AF-Q8LBU6-F1
#
_cell.length_a   1.000
_cell.length_b   1.000
_cell.length_c   1.000
_cell.angle_alpha   90.00
_cell.angle_beta   90.00
_cell.angle_gamma   90.00
#
_symmetry.space_group_name_H-M   'P 1'
#
loop_
_entity.id
_entity.type
_entity.pdbx_description
1 polymer ?
#
loop_
_entity_poly.entity_id
_entity_poly.type
_entity_poly.pdbx_seq_one_letter_code
_entity_poly.pdbx_strand_id
1 'polypeptide(L)'
;MATTSNSVLFLSSDSLIHHHHHQPLHLSSSRSHSVSLPPNKRSNSLTLRCSTNGDSTSTEKETPIELKFPAFPTVMDINQIREILPHRFPFLLVDRVIEYAPGVSAVAINNVTINDNFFPGHFPERPIMPGVLMIEAMAQVGGIVMLQPEVGGSQDNFFFAGIDKVRFRKPVIAGDTLVMRMTLLKFQKRFGLAKMEGKAYVGGALVCEGEFMMVSAGSS
;
A
#
# COMPACT_ATOMS: atom_id res chain seq x y z
N MET A 1 26.54 -65.04 -19.52
CA MET A 1 25.08 -65.24 -19.40
C MET A 1 24.47 -63.92 -18.94
N ALA A 2 23.54 -63.36 -19.75
CA ALA A 2 22.69 -62.16 -19.56
C ALA A 2 23.42 -60.84 -19.19
N THR A 3 23.60 -59.80 -20.02
CA THR A 3 22.70 -58.97 -20.87
C THR A 3 21.39 -58.55 -20.22
N THR A 4 21.24 -57.26 -19.92
CA THR A 4 20.05 -56.47 -20.28
C THR A 4 20.39 -54.98 -20.29
N SER A 5 20.14 -54.39 -21.47
CA SER A 5 20.14 -52.98 -21.80
C SER A 5 18.73 -52.44 -21.54
N ASN A 6 18.59 -51.19 -21.13
CA ASN A 6 17.32 -50.46 -21.24
C ASN A 6 17.59 -49.10 -21.89
N SER A 7 17.07 -48.96 -23.11
CA SER A 7 16.96 -47.74 -23.90
C SER A 7 15.49 -47.57 -24.25
N VAL A 8 14.89 -46.42 -23.99
CA VAL A 8 13.70 -45.85 -24.65
C VAL A 8 13.34 -44.54 -23.92
N LEU A 9 12.88 -43.43 -24.51
CA LEU A 9 12.65 -42.95 -25.87
C LEU A 9 12.44 -41.42 -25.74
N PHE A 10 13.11 -40.62 -26.57
CA PHE A 10 12.72 -39.23 -26.82
C PHE A 10 11.61 -39.23 -27.88
N LEU A 11 10.47 -38.62 -27.58
CA LEU A 11 9.41 -38.31 -28.53
C LEU A 11 9.49 -36.82 -28.85
N SER A 12 10.01 -36.50 -30.04
CA SER A 12 9.87 -35.21 -30.68
C SER A 12 8.67 -35.29 -31.62
N SER A 13 7.65 -34.46 -31.41
CA SER A 13 6.52 -34.28 -32.31
C SER A 13 6.81 -33.09 -33.24
N ASP A 14 6.84 -33.37 -34.54
CA ASP A 14 7.02 -32.41 -35.61
C ASP A 14 5.65 -31.90 -36.13
N SER A 15 5.61 -30.59 -36.38
CA SER A 15 4.83 -29.87 -37.40
C SER A 15 3.30 -30.01 -37.47
N LEU A 16 2.61 -28.86 -37.35
CA LEU A 16 1.52 -28.47 -38.27
C LEU A 16 1.35 -26.94 -38.26
N ILE A 17 1.73 -26.34 -39.38
CA ILE A 17 1.59 -24.92 -39.70
C ILE A 17 0.14 -24.68 -40.12
N HIS A 18 -0.58 -23.82 -39.40
CA HIS A 18 -1.88 -23.30 -39.85
C HIS A 18 -1.74 -21.81 -40.18
N HIS A 19 -1.72 -21.51 -41.48
CA HIS A 19 -1.85 -20.16 -42.01
C HIS A 19 -3.25 -19.61 -41.69
N HIS A 20 -3.33 -18.61 -40.82
CA HIS A 20 -4.53 -17.76 -40.70
C HIS A 20 -4.44 -16.61 -41.70
N HIS A 21 -5.40 -16.58 -42.63
CA HIS A 21 -5.66 -15.47 -43.52
C HIS A 21 -6.06 -14.22 -42.71
N HIS A 22 -5.23 -13.17 -42.78
CA HIS A 22 -5.63 -11.82 -42.43
C HIS A 22 -6.51 -11.24 -43.55
N GLN A 23 -7.80 -11.06 -43.27
CA GLN A 23 -8.64 -10.14 -44.04
C GLN A 23 -8.37 -8.70 -43.55
N PRO A 24 -8.12 -7.73 -44.45
CA PRO A 24 -7.97 -6.34 -44.04
C PRO A 24 -9.35 -5.74 -43.71
N LEU A 25 -9.48 -5.17 -42.51
CA LEU A 25 -10.61 -4.36 -42.10
C LEU A 25 -10.69 -3.11 -42.99
N HIS A 26 -11.79 -2.97 -43.72
CA HIS A 26 -12.13 -1.76 -44.47
C HIS A 26 -12.31 -0.58 -43.49
N LEU A 27 -11.45 0.43 -43.62
CA LEU A 27 -11.62 1.73 -42.99
C LEU A 27 -12.74 2.49 -43.72
N SER A 28 -13.94 2.53 -43.15
CA SER A 28 -15.01 3.39 -43.66
C SER A 28 -14.72 4.84 -43.21
N SER A 29 -14.34 5.68 -44.17
CA SER A 29 -14.18 7.12 -43.94
C SER A 29 -15.55 7.74 -43.67
N SER A 30 -15.90 7.90 -42.39
CA SER A 30 -17.08 8.65 -42.00
C SER A 30 -16.78 10.14 -42.15
N ARG A 31 -17.38 10.76 -43.17
CA ARG A 31 -17.42 12.22 -43.35
C ARG A 31 -18.11 12.85 -42.14
N SER A 32 -17.38 13.59 -41.33
CA SER A 32 -17.96 14.48 -40.32
C SER A 32 -18.50 15.74 -41.02
N HIS A 33 -19.82 15.90 -41.01
CA HIS A 33 -20.45 17.18 -41.33
C HIS A 33 -20.27 18.13 -40.14
N SER A 34 -19.54 19.21 -40.35
CA SER A 34 -19.44 20.34 -39.43
C SER A 34 -20.76 21.12 -39.42
N VAL A 35 -21.55 20.96 -38.36
CA VAL A 35 -22.70 21.81 -38.09
C VAL A 35 -22.22 23.00 -37.25
N SER A 36 -22.22 24.18 -37.85
CA SER A 36 -21.94 25.46 -37.20
C SER A 36 -23.18 25.96 -36.46
N LEU A 37 -23.05 26.19 -35.15
CA LEU A 37 -24.06 26.87 -34.33
C LEU A 37 -23.67 28.36 -34.15
N PRO A 38 -24.62 29.30 -34.20
CA PRO A 38 -24.32 30.73 -34.02
C PRO A 38 -24.09 31.08 -32.54
N PRO A 39 -23.32 32.13 -32.23
CA PRO A 39 -23.01 32.50 -30.86
C PRO A 39 -24.19 33.26 -30.24
N ASN A 40 -24.88 32.66 -29.27
CA ASN A 40 -25.89 33.37 -28.49
C ASN A 40 -25.24 33.98 -27.24
N LYS A 41 -24.98 35.29 -27.31
CA LYS A 41 -24.63 36.12 -26.15
C LYS A 41 -25.85 36.23 -25.23
N ARG A 42 -25.85 35.50 -24.11
CA ARG A 42 -26.54 35.93 -22.88
C ARG A 42 -25.70 35.54 -21.66
N SER A 43 -25.04 36.55 -21.11
CA SER A 43 -24.49 36.54 -19.77
C SER A 43 -25.65 36.47 -18.79
N ASN A 44 -25.93 35.28 -18.26
CA ASN A 44 -26.78 35.16 -17.08
C ASN A 44 -25.87 35.37 -15.87
N SER A 45 -25.77 36.62 -15.44
CA SER A 45 -25.27 36.99 -14.12
C SER A 45 -26.13 36.26 -13.09
N LEU A 46 -25.55 35.24 -12.46
CA LEU A 46 -26.14 34.51 -11.36
C LEU A 46 -26.01 35.39 -10.12
N THR A 47 -26.94 36.33 -9.94
CA THR A 47 -27.05 37.11 -8.71
C THR A 47 -27.53 36.20 -7.58
N LEU A 48 -26.60 35.69 -6.79
CA LEU A 48 -26.87 35.09 -5.49
C LEU A 48 -27.37 36.19 -4.54
N ARG A 49 -28.69 36.23 -4.30
CA ARG A 49 -29.28 37.00 -3.20
C ARG A 49 -29.28 36.12 -1.95
N CYS A 50 -28.37 36.37 -1.03
CA CYS A 50 -28.46 35.81 0.31
C CYS A 50 -29.30 36.77 1.18
N SER A 51 -30.45 36.31 1.67
CA SER A 51 -31.26 37.08 2.63
C SER A 51 -30.65 36.93 4.01
N THR A 52 -30.18 38.03 4.60
CA THR A 52 -29.77 38.09 6.00
C THR A 52 -31.01 38.23 6.87
N ASN A 53 -31.52 37.10 7.38
CA ASN A 53 -32.32 37.14 8.60
C ASN A 53 -31.34 37.02 9.76
N GLY A 54 -31.17 38.13 10.47
CA GLY A 54 -30.43 38.16 11.73
C GLY A 54 -31.22 37.36 12.76
N ASP A 55 -30.63 36.25 13.18
CA ASP A 55 -30.85 35.72 14.52
C ASP A 55 -29.51 35.76 15.25
N SER A 56 -29.55 36.35 16.44
CA SER A 56 -28.40 36.58 17.30
C SER A 56 -27.95 35.27 17.93
N THR A 57 -27.07 34.56 17.22
CA THR A 57 -26.21 33.53 17.79
C THR A 57 -24.77 33.87 17.43
N SER A 58 -23.88 33.82 18.43
CA SER A 58 -22.45 34.10 18.32
C SER A 58 -21.86 33.47 17.06
N THR A 59 -21.47 34.29 16.10
CA THR A 59 -20.89 33.87 14.83
C THR A 59 -19.45 33.42 15.10
N GLU A 60 -19.28 32.22 15.66
CA GLU A 60 -18.00 31.53 15.58
C GLU A 60 -17.74 31.32 14.08
N LYS A 61 -16.70 31.97 13.55
CA LYS A 61 -16.23 31.70 12.19
C LYS A 61 -15.79 30.24 12.17
N GLU A 62 -16.64 29.37 11.64
CA GLU A 62 -16.34 27.95 11.53
C GLU A 62 -15.06 27.79 10.70
N THR A 63 -14.05 27.13 11.27
CA THR A 63 -12.80 26.83 10.59
C THR A 63 -13.10 26.00 9.33
N PRO A 64 -12.59 26.39 8.13
CA PRO A 64 -12.74 25.58 6.91
C PRO A 64 -12.29 24.13 7.11
N ILE A 65 -12.95 23.18 6.45
CA ILE A 65 -12.77 21.73 6.69
C ILE A 65 -11.32 21.28 6.50
N GLU A 66 -10.62 21.86 5.53
CA GLU A 66 -9.21 21.59 5.20
C GLU A 66 -8.23 22.06 6.27
N LEU A 67 -8.67 22.94 7.18
CA LEU A 67 -7.87 23.43 8.31
C LEU A 67 -8.26 22.78 9.63
N LYS A 68 -9.32 21.95 9.66
CA LYS A 68 -9.77 21.25 10.89
C LYS A 68 -8.84 20.10 11.29
N PHE A 69 -8.11 19.52 10.33
CA PHE A 69 -7.29 18.34 10.55
C PHE A 69 -5.80 18.73 10.50
N PRO A 70 -5.09 18.72 11.64
CA PRO A 70 -3.65 18.92 11.61
C PRO A 70 -2.98 17.77 10.85
N ALA A 71 -1.90 18.08 10.14
CA ALA A 71 -1.08 17.05 9.53
C ALA A 71 -0.48 16.13 10.61
N PHE A 72 -0.26 14.86 10.27
CA PHE A 72 0.49 13.96 11.14
C PHE A 72 1.92 14.50 11.36
N PRO A 73 2.47 14.37 12.59
CA PRO A 73 3.86 14.72 12.83
C PRO A 73 4.78 13.83 11.97
N THR A 74 5.98 14.33 11.68
CA THR A 74 7.00 13.57 10.94
C THR A 74 8.21 13.36 11.86
N VAL A 75 8.41 12.11 12.29
CA VAL A 75 9.60 11.69 13.04
C VAL A 75 10.65 11.13 12.09
N MET A 76 10.24 10.37 11.08
CA MET A 76 11.10 9.97 9.96
C MET A 76 10.36 10.16 8.63
N ASP A 77 11.03 10.77 7.67
CA ASP A 77 10.55 10.88 6.29
C ASP A 77 10.94 9.65 5.44
N ILE A 78 10.47 9.64 4.19
CA ILE A 78 10.73 8.53 3.26
C ILE A 78 12.22 8.31 2.96
N ASN A 79 13.04 9.36 2.98
CA ASN A 79 14.47 9.23 2.69
C ASN A 79 15.16 8.51 3.85
N GLN A 80 14.86 8.93 5.08
CA GLN A 80 15.34 8.27 6.29
C GLN A 80 14.85 6.82 6.36
N ILE A 81 13.59 6.54 6.04
CA ILE A 81 13.06 5.17 6.00
C ILE A 81 13.85 4.30 5.00
N ARG A 82 14.22 4.84 3.84
CA ARG A 82 14.97 4.11 2.79
C ARG A 82 16.41 3.82 3.17
N GLU A 83 17.00 4.59 4.07
CA GLU A 83 18.33 4.31 4.64
C GLU A 83 18.28 3.12 5.61
N ILE A 84 17.12 2.88 6.23
CA ILE A 84 16.93 1.84 7.26
C ILE A 84 16.44 0.54 6.62
N LEU A 85 15.41 0.62 5.79
CA LEU A 85 14.77 -0.53 5.19
C LEU A 85 15.41 -0.84 3.82
N PRO A 86 15.71 -2.12 3.53
CA PRO A 86 16.23 -2.51 2.22
C PRO A 86 15.15 -2.49 1.12
N HIS A 87 13.85 -2.47 1.50
CA HIS A 87 12.71 -2.49 0.59
C HIS A 87 12.71 -1.31 -0.38
N ARG A 88 12.36 -1.56 -1.64
CA ARG A 88 12.23 -0.55 -2.70
C ARG A 88 10.93 -0.79 -3.47
N PHE A 89 10.56 0.15 -4.34
CA PHE A 89 9.41 -0.03 -5.23
C PHE A 89 9.51 -1.37 -5.98
N PRO A 90 8.41 -2.15 -6.09
CA PRO A 90 7.04 -1.82 -5.66
C PRO A 90 6.65 -2.39 -4.27
N PHE A 91 7.62 -2.59 -3.38
CA PHE A 91 7.42 -3.33 -2.12
C PHE A 91 7.86 -2.56 -0.87
N LEU A 92 8.21 -1.28 -0.97
CA LEU A 92 8.32 -0.39 0.18
C LEU A 92 6.93 0.21 0.46
N LEU A 93 6.33 -0.16 1.59
CA LEU A 93 4.93 0.14 1.93
C LEU A 93 4.81 1.04 3.17
N VAL A 94 5.85 1.81 3.47
CA VAL A 94 5.89 2.74 4.61
C VAL A 94 6.36 4.09 4.10
N ASP A 95 5.49 5.10 4.22
CA ASP A 95 5.73 6.45 3.69
C ASP A 95 6.36 7.39 4.72
N ARG A 96 5.98 7.24 5.99
CA ARG A 96 6.34 8.16 7.08
C ARG A 96 6.25 7.48 8.43
N VAL A 97 7.21 7.73 9.32
CA VAL A 97 7.11 7.39 10.75
C VAL A 97 6.64 8.63 11.51
N ILE A 98 5.60 8.46 12.34
CA ILE A 98 4.94 9.53 13.09
C ILE A 98 5.17 9.44 14.60
N GLU A 99 5.62 8.28 15.08
CA GLU A 99 6.04 8.04 16.46
C GLU A 99 7.15 6.98 16.44
N TYR A 100 8.22 7.19 17.19
CA TYR A 100 9.32 6.23 17.26
C TYR A 100 9.88 6.16 18.69
N ALA A 101 9.93 4.95 19.23
CA ALA A 101 10.58 4.63 20.49
C ALA A 101 11.57 3.48 20.23
N PRO A 102 12.89 3.76 20.18
CA PRO A 102 13.91 2.79 19.81
C PRO A 102 13.80 1.47 20.58
N GLY A 103 13.67 0.36 19.85
CA GLY A 103 13.64 -0.98 20.45
C GLY A 103 12.40 -1.26 21.27
N VAL A 104 11.38 -0.41 21.19
CA VAL A 104 10.11 -0.55 21.91
C VAL A 104 8.95 -0.54 20.93
N SER A 105 8.80 0.50 20.14
CA SER A 105 7.66 0.61 19.20
C SER A 105 7.86 1.68 18.13
N ALA A 106 7.08 1.59 17.06
CA ALA A 106 6.96 2.63 16.06
C ALA A 106 5.51 2.74 15.57
N VAL A 107 5.11 3.94 15.16
CA VAL A 107 3.88 4.17 14.41
C VAL A 107 4.23 4.80 13.08
N ALA A 108 3.72 4.23 11.99
CA ALA A 108 3.99 4.71 10.66
C ALA A 108 2.71 4.76 9.80
N ILE A 109 2.83 5.43 8.66
CA ILE A 109 1.76 5.66 7.70
C ILE A 109 2.09 4.97 6.39
N ASN A 110 1.08 4.35 5.79
CA ASN A 110 1.02 4.02 4.38
C ASN A 110 -0.21 4.70 3.77
N ASN A 111 -0.02 5.56 2.76
CA ASN A 111 -1.12 6.18 2.02
C ASN A 111 -1.51 5.28 0.86
N VAL A 112 -2.68 4.67 0.98
CA VAL A 112 -3.19 3.75 -0.03
C VAL A 112 -3.77 4.56 -1.18
N THR A 113 -3.26 4.37 -2.39
CA THR A 113 -3.62 5.18 -3.57
C THR A 113 -4.04 4.30 -4.74
N ILE A 114 -5.00 4.77 -5.55
CA ILE A 114 -5.44 4.02 -6.74
C ILE A 114 -4.30 3.73 -7.72
N ASN A 115 -3.18 4.46 -7.61
CA ASN A 115 -1.97 4.26 -8.40
C ASN A 115 -1.07 3.13 -7.88
N ASP A 116 -1.41 2.47 -6.78
CA ASP A 116 -0.67 1.32 -6.26
C ASP A 116 -0.75 0.14 -7.23
N ASN A 117 0.38 -0.53 -7.44
CA ASN A 117 0.58 -1.54 -8.48
C ASN A 117 -0.34 -2.77 -8.35
N PHE A 118 -0.94 -3.02 -7.17
CA PHE A 118 -1.80 -4.16 -6.90
C PHE A 118 -3.28 -3.91 -7.24
N PHE A 119 -3.73 -2.66 -7.33
CA PHE A 119 -5.14 -2.37 -7.61
C PHE A 119 -5.66 -2.80 -8.99
N PRO A 120 -4.86 -2.81 -10.08
CA PRO A 120 -5.31 -3.38 -11.35
C PRO A 120 -5.76 -4.84 -11.23
N GLY A 121 -5.23 -5.60 -10.27
CA GLY A 121 -5.56 -7.01 -10.05
C GLY A 121 -6.42 -7.32 -8.83
N HIS A 122 -6.59 -6.37 -7.89
CA HIS A 122 -7.22 -6.66 -6.60
C HIS A 122 -8.20 -5.55 -6.15
N PHE A 123 -9.42 -5.50 -6.67
CA PHE A 123 -9.93 -6.19 -7.85
C PHE A 123 -10.35 -5.13 -8.88
N PRO A 124 -10.37 -5.43 -10.19
CA PRO A 124 -10.63 -4.42 -11.23
C PRO A 124 -11.86 -3.54 -11.00
N GLU A 125 -12.96 -4.11 -10.51
CA GLU A 125 -14.22 -3.39 -10.24
C GLU A 125 -14.34 -2.88 -8.80
N ARG A 126 -13.45 -3.34 -7.91
CA ARG A 126 -13.49 -3.05 -6.48
C ARG A 126 -12.07 -3.01 -5.92
N PRO A 127 -11.36 -1.87 -6.05
CA PRO A 127 -9.98 -1.74 -5.59
C PRO A 127 -9.93 -1.87 -4.05
N ILE A 128 -9.38 -2.99 -3.58
CA ILE A 128 -9.20 -3.30 -2.15
C ILE A 128 -7.72 -3.59 -1.94
N MET A 129 -7.09 -3.02 -0.92
CA MET A 129 -5.72 -3.37 -0.58
C MET A 129 -5.66 -4.87 -0.17
N PRO A 130 -4.81 -5.70 -0.78
CA PRO A 130 -4.62 -7.08 -0.33
C PRO A 130 -4.22 -7.12 1.15
N GLY A 131 -4.94 -7.90 1.97
CA GLY A 131 -4.68 -7.95 3.42
C GLY A 131 -3.24 -8.35 3.77
N VAL A 132 -2.63 -9.21 2.96
CA VAL A 132 -1.22 -9.60 3.11
C VAL A 132 -0.24 -8.43 2.95
N LEU A 133 -0.59 -7.40 2.19
CA LEU A 133 0.23 -6.19 2.09
C LEU A 133 0.11 -5.29 3.33
N MET A 134 -1.00 -5.38 4.07
CA MET A 134 -1.10 -4.72 5.38
C MET A 134 -0.18 -5.40 6.40
N ILE A 135 -0.09 -6.74 6.35
CA ILE A 135 0.86 -7.52 7.16
C ILE A 135 2.30 -7.14 6.81
N GLU A 136 2.63 -7.12 5.52
CA GLU A 136 3.95 -6.73 5.03
C GLU A 136 4.33 -5.32 5.48
N ALA A 137 3.44 -4.35 5.28
CA ALA A 137 3.66 -2.97 5.68
C ALA A 137 3.89 -2.86 7.21
N MET A 138 3.10 -3.57 8.03
CA MET A 138 3.32 -3.65 9.47
C MET A 138 4.69 -4.26 9.81
N ALA A 139 5.11 -5.34 9.14
CA ALA A 139 6.42 -5.92 9.39
C ALA A 139 7.57 -4.99 9.01
N GLN A 140 7.44 -4.18 7.96
CA GLN A 140 8.41 -3.13 7.64
C GLN A 140 8.54 -2.11 8.76
N VAL A 141 7.42 -1.69 9.37
CA VAL A 141 7.44 -0.87 10.59
C VAL A 141 8.14 -1.60 11.73
N GLY A 142 7.95 -2.91 11.87
CA GLY A 142 8.69 -3.75 12.82
C GLY A 142 10.20 -3.75 12.56
N GLY A 143 10.61 -3.78 11.29
CA GLY A 143 11.99 -3.64 10.87
C GLY A 143 12.59 -2.30 11.31
N ILE A 144 11.85 -1.20 11.21
CA ILE A 144 12.29 0.12 11.71
C ILE A 144 12.55 0.09 13.23
N VAL A 145 11.75 -0.66 14.00
CA VAL A 145 11.98 -0.83 15.44
C VAL A 145 13.27 -1.60 15.73
N MET A 146 13.63 -2.57 14.88
CA MET A 146 14.68 -3.55 15.15
C MET A 146 16.05 -3.27 14.50
N LEU A 147 16.08 -2.62 13.34
CA LEU A 147 17.30 -2.49 12.51
C LEU A 147 18.18 -1.28 12.88
N GLN A 148 17.76 -0.43 13.82
CA GLN A 148 18.60 0.71 14.21
C GLN A 148 19.86 0.25 14.97
N PRO A 149 21.03 0.86 14.71
CA PRO A 149 22.26 0.56 15.44
C PRO A 149 22.13 0.74 16.96
N GLU A 150 21.33 1.72 17.40
CA GLU A 150 21.13 2.03 18.82
C GLU A 150 20.47 0.90 19.62
N VAL A 151 19.81 -0.05 18.95
CA VAL A 151 19.20 -1.24 19.57
C VAL A 151 19.99 -2.53 19.29
N GLY A 152 21.19 -2.39 18.72
CA GLY A 152 22.02 -3.51 18.27
C GLY A 152 21.53 -4.16 16.98
N GLY A 153 20.70 -3.45 16.22
CA GLY A 153 20.34 -3.82 14.86
C GLY A 153 21.45 -3.50 13.87
N SER A 154 21.50 -4.26 12.79
CA SER A 154 22.25 -3.91 11.58
C SER A 154 21.26 -3.53 10.50
N GLN A 155 21.67 -2.80 9.47
CA GLN A 155 20.86 -2.55 8.26
C GLN A 155 20.76 -3.82 7.37
N ASP A 156 20.96 -4.99 7.95
CA ASP A 156 20.84 -6.27 7.27
C ASP A 156 19.36 -6.61 7.07
N ASN A 157 19.11 -7.63 6.24
CA ASN A 157 17.76 -8.08 6.00
C ASN A 157 17.12 -8.64 7.29
N PHE A 158 15.84 -8.35 7.50
CA PHE A 158 15.00 -9.13 8.41
C PHE A 158 14.14 -10.08 7.59
N PHE A 159 13.79 -11.20 8.20
CA PHE A 159 12.92 -12.21 7.60
C PHE A 159 11.74 -12.51 8.51
N PHE A 160 10.59 -12.81 7.91
CA PHE A 160 9.47 -13.39 8.62
C PHE A 160 9.81 -14.82 9.06
N ALA A 161 9.76 -15.07 10.37
CA ALA A 161 9.80 -16.42 10.92
C ALA A 161 8.40 -16.99 11.16
N GLY A 162 7.40 -16.13 11.32
CA GLY A 162 6.01 -16.56 11.45
C GLY A 162 5.09 -15.42 11.82
N ILE A 163 3.79 -15.65 11.64
CA ILE A 163 2.73 -14.72 11.97
C ILE A 163 1.62 -15.51 12.65
N ASP A 164 1.05 -14.97 13.71
CA ASP A 164 -0.02 -15.61 14.48
C ASP A 164 -1.15 -14.60 14.77
N LYS A 165 -2.35 -15.12 15.08
CA LYS A 165 -3.53 -14.36 15.51
C LYS A 165 -3.92 -13.21 14.57
N VAL A 166 -3.58 -13.29 13.28
CA VAL A 166 -3.97 -12.26 12.33
C VAL A 166 -5.48 -12.21 12.18
N ARG A 167 -6.03 -11.00 12.24
CA ARG A 167 -7.44 -10.71 11.96
C ARG A 167 -7.53 -9.52 11.01
N PHE A 168 -8.20 -9.73 9.88
CA PHE A 168 -8.63 -8.65 8.99
C PHE A 168 -10.05 -8.27 9.37
N ARG A 169 -10.26 -7.03 9.81
CA ARG A 169 -11.53 -6.58 10.39
C ARG A 169 -12.37 -5.80 9.40
N LYS A 170 -11.73 -4.99 8.54
CA LYS A 170 -12.39 -4.17 7.52
C LYS A 170 -11.51 -4.10 6.27
N PRO A 171 -12.10 -3.98 5.07
CA PRO A 171 -11.33 -3.70 3.86
C PRO A 171 -10.70 -2.30 3.96
N VAL A 172 -9.50 -2.17 3.39
CA VAL A 172 -8.83 -0.89 3.15
C VAL A 172 -8.90 -0.62 1.65
N ILE A 173 -9.19 0.61 1.27
CA ILE A 173 -9.43 1.01 -0.12
C ILE A 173 -8.51 2.17 -0.53
N ALA A 174 -8.44 2.45 -1.83
CA ALA A 174 -7.74 3.62 -2.34
C ALA A 174 -8.32 4.92 -1.72
N GLY A 175 -7.43 5.80 -1.25
CA GLY A 175 -7.76 7.02 -0.52
C GLY A 175 -7.61 6.90 1.00
N ASP A 176 -7.51 5.69 1.55
CA ASP A 176 -7.31 5.49 2.98
C ASP A 176 -5.87 5.82 3.41
N THR A 177 -5.74 6.43 4.58
CA THR A 177 -4.47 6.52 5.31
C THR A 177 -4.40 5.38 6.31
N LEU A 178 -3.55 4.38 6.05
CA LEU A 178 -3.32 3.26 6.92
C LEU A 178 -2.27 3.63 7.99
N VAL A 179 -2.71 3.75 9.24
CA VAL A 179 -1.85 4.05 10.39
C VAL A 179 -1.50 2.75 11.11
N MET A 180 -0.22 2.41 11.18
CA MET A 180 0.27 1.10 11.63
C MET A 180 1.16 1.27 12.85
N ARG A 181 0.83 0.60 13.96
CA ARG A 181 1.67 0.52 15.15
C ARG A 181 2.28 -0.88 15.25
N MET A 182 3.58 -0.92 15.49
CA MET A 182 4.30 -2.13 15.88
C MET A 182 4.93 -1.94 17.26
N THR A 183 4.73 -2.91 18.14
CA THR A 183 5.29 -2.93 19.50
C THR A 183 6.07 -4.20 19.71
N LEU A 184 7.33 -4.08 20.14
CA LEU A 184 8.17 -5.21 20.52
C LEU A 184 7.67 -5.81 21.84
N LEU A 185 7.32 -7.10 21.82
CA LEU A 185 6.91 -7.84 23.00
C LEU A 185 8.08 -8.57 23.66
N LYS A 186 8.96 -9.13 22.83
CA LYS A 186 10.13 -9.89 23.30
C LYS A 186 11.20 -9.90 22.23
N PHE A 187 12.46 -9.72 22.66
CA PHE A 187 13.61 -9.88 21.78
C PHE A 187 14.60 -10.89 22.35
N GLN A 188 14.96 -11.89 21.54
CA GLN A 188 15.93 -12.91 21.87
C GLN A 188 17.22 -12.64 21.08
N LYS A 189 18.09 -11.79 21.66
CA LYS A 189 19.34 -11.33 21.04
C LYS A 189 20.18 -12.46 20.43
N ARG A 190 20.33 -13.59 21.14
CA ARG A 190 21.12 -14.75 20.69
C ARG A 190 20.70 -15.29 19.32
N PHE A 191 19.42 -15.17 18.97
CA PHE A 191 18.85 -15.71 17.74
C PHE A 191 18.39 -14.61 16.77
N GLY A 192 18.62 -13.34 17.11
CA GLY A 192 18.05 -12.21 16.36
C GLY A 192 16.51 -12.25 16.27
N LEU A 193 15.82 -13.00 17.14
CA LEU A 193 14.37 -13.26 17.03
C LEU A 193 13.57 -12.25 17.85
N ALA A 194 12.75 -11.45 17.16
CA ALA A 194 11.81 -10.51 17.73
C ALA A 194 10.38 -11.05 17.63
N LYS A 195 9.64 -10.96 18.72
CA LYS A 195 8.19 -11.14 18.76
C LYS A 195 7.54 -9.78 18.96
N MET A 196 6.60 -9.43 18.09
CA MET A 196 5.95 -8.11 18.06
C MET A 196 4.43 -8.25 17.99
N GLU A 197 3.72 -7.23 18.50
CA GLU A 197 2.29 -7.01 18.23
C GLU A 197 2.16 -5.92 17.17
N GLY A 198 1.29 -6.15 16.18
CA GLY A 198 0.96 -5.18 15.14
C GLY A 198 -0.53 -4.84 15.13
N LYS A 199 -0.85 -3.55 14.97
CA LYS A 199 -2.22 -3.04 14.81
C LYS A 199 -2.25 -1.95 13.75
N ALA A 200 -3.20 -2.04 12.82
CA ALA A 200 -3.39 -1.08 11.75
C ALA A 200 -4.79 -0.47 11.79
N TYR A 201 -4.88 0.84 11.53
CA TYR A 201 -6.09 1.64 11.68
C TYR A 201 -6.35 2.50 10.43
N VAL A 202 -7.63 2.76 10.14
CA VAL A 202 -8.10 3.78 9.19
C VAL A 202 -9.17 4.61 9.88
N GLY A 203 -8.99 5.93 9.96
CA GLY A 203 -9.97 6.83 10.60
C GLY A 203 -10.32 6.45 12.05
N GLY A 204 -9.37 5.87 12.79
CA GLY A 204 -9.56 5.36 14.16
C GLY A 204 -10.17 3.95 14.27
N ALA A 205 -10.66 3.37 13.18
CA ALA A 205 -11.14 1.99 13.18
C ALA A 205 -10.00 1.00 13.01
N LEU A 206 -9.91 -0.01 13.88
CA LEU A 206 -8.96 -1.12 13.73
C LEU A 206 -9.33 -1.96 12.50
N VAL A 207 -8.44 -2.04 11.52
CA VAL A 207 -8.64 -2.73 10.25
C VAL A 207 -7.87 -4.04 10.13
N CYS A 208 -6.70 -4.14 10.78
CA CYS A 208 -5.92 -5.38 10.88
C CYS A 208 -5.12 -5.41 12.18
N GLU A 209 -4.91 -6.62 12.72
CA GLU A 209 -4.00 -6.85 13.84
C GLU A 209 -3.38 -8.24 13.75
N GLY A 210 -2.29 -8.48 14.48
CA GLY A 210 -1.65 -9.79 14.60
C GLY A 210 -0.39 -9.78 15.47
N GLU A 211 0.17 -10.97 15.68
CA GLU A 211 1.49 -11.17 16.29
C GLU A 211 2.49 -11.58 15.21
N PHE A 212 3.68 -10.99 15.26
CA PHE A 212 4.73 -11.12 14.25
C PHE A 212 5.98 -11.70 14.88
N MET A 213 6.57 -12.69 14.23
CA MET A 213 7.90 -13.21 14.57
C MET A 213 8.85 -12.89 13.43
N MET A 214 9.90 -12.14 13.74
CA MET A 214 10.88 -11.63 12.79
C MET A 214 12.27 -12.03 13.23
N VAL A 215 13.13 -12.40 12.28
CA VAL A 215 14.53 -12.74 12.54
C VAL A 215 15.41 -11.77 11.79
N SER A 216 16.30 -11.09 12.51
CA SER A 216 17.36 -10.28 11.92
C SER A 216 18.47 -11.20 11.40
N ALA A 217 18.91 -11.00 10.18
CA ALA A 217 20.03 -11.73 9.59
C ALA A 217 21.35 -11.17 10.13
N GLY A 218 21.70 -11.47 11.38
CA GLY A 218 22.93 -10.96 11.97
C GLY A 218 23.12 -11.36 13.43
N SER A 219 23.72 -12.53 13.66
CA SER A 219 24.57 -12.83 14.82
C SER A 219 25.15 -14.25 14.67
N SER A 220 26.07 -14.42 13.71
CA SER A 220 27.10 -15.47 13.76
C SER A 220 28.39 -14.87 14.30
#